data_AF-A0A2V5PL78-F1
#
_entry.id   AF-A0A2V5PL78-F1
#
_cell.length_a   1.000
_cell.length_b   1.000
_cell.length_c   1.000
_cell.angle_alpha   90.00
_cell.angle_beta   90.00
_cell.angle_gamma   90.00
#
_symmetry.space_group_name_H-M   'P 1'
#
loop_
_entity.id
_entity.type
_entity.pdbx_description
1 polymer ?
#
loop_
_entity_poly.entity_id
_entity_poly.type
_entity_poly.pdbx_seq_one_letter_code
_entity_poly.pdbx_strand_id
1 'polypeptide(L)'
;MDRNYFRHDDSYGRRPRKKSNLFGWSIAILLLTGLAFAAWLGSFYIFGQPERPESYKILKKLHKIDPTKRFELTAAPAGEFLTSKQLYARYIAMSPTELDKANAELIRNYIRNYQSVRGLVPYIVGRFTIVAPRELTPNDLFTSGMVALTNAVDHGEILMEHVYPSDPQALPLMKQTLVTGLEVKLERTHDLSAVIHAERLSDGRILLTAMPLLYGSYTVTRGPGTFSLEPPLDLNLKAGWPLFSEPARLAAETHYRETVAPNRQNTVVAGLAPTTPPPAENALIRVEPAQPLDPSKVPAPSPVPSAKPSPTPKGKLAKNKKPSPTPTPSPAAPVVTQKNPALVAPWTGPAKPPTPITPPPIAGASPAAPGASPGATPDNSLASTAGGGVWRTYPPGKMPVGRLIQTSDLNDLVDRGLAGERVYLRGQFVVNFTEPNRAVLRPNKGLTDAVLHPLGGGQSVRIVVDFPAGYTPPARGATVTRDEARPYEITEVRKQSDGQINVFVREIMQ
;
A
#
# COMPACT_ATOMS: atom_id res chain seq x y z
N MET A 1 -103.35 0.20 -42.04
CA MET A 1 -102.40 1.07 -42.77
C MET A 1 -102.32 2.32 -41.92
N ASP A 2 -101.25 2.63 -41.19
CA ASP A 2 -99.87 2.72 -41.65
C ASP A 2 -98.82 2.24 -40.65
N ARG A 3 -97.75 1.72 -41.24
CA ARG A 3 -96.73 0.85 -40.68
C ARG A 3 -95.47 1.69 -40.43
N ASN A 4 -95.37 2.37 -39.30
CA ASN A 4 -94.18 3.16 -38.93
C ASN A 4 -93.76 2.93 -37.47
N TYR A 5 -93.62 1.66 -37.06
CA TYR A 5 -93.15 1.28 -35.70
C TYR A 5 -91.88 0.43 -35.67
N PHE A 6 -91.15 0.34 -36.80
CA PHE A 6 -89.84 -0.32 -36.85
C PHE A 6 -88.84 0.54 -37.61
N ARG A 7 -88.44 1.65 -36.99
CA ARG A 7 -87.13 2.25 -37.28
C ARG A 7 -86.30 2.14 -36.01
N HIS A 8 -85.85 0.92 -35.72
CA HIS A 8 -84.62 0.75 -34.96
C HIS A 8 -83.49 1.24 -35.87
N ASP A 9 -83.27 2.55 -35.90
CA ASP A 9 -82.00 3.09 -36.39
C ASP A 9 -80.97 2.78 -35.31
N ASP A 10 -80.33 1.61 -35.44
CA ASP A 10 -79.07 1.27 -34.80
C ASP A 10 -78.04 2.33 -35.17
N SER A 11 -78.05 3.44 -34.41
CA SER A 11 -77.06 4.52 -34.48
C SER A 11 -75.79 4.14 -33.70
N TYR A 12 -75.41 2.86 -33.80
CA TYR A 12 -74.06 2.37 -33.51
C TYR A 12 -73.30 2.15 -34.84
N GLY A 13 -73.31 3.15 -35.71
CA GLY A 13 -72.86 3.00 -37.11
C GLY A 13 -71.62 3.82 -37.44
N ARG A 14 -70.43 3.26 -37.15
CA ARG A 14 -69.10 3.67 -37.64
C ARG A 14 -68.63 5.08 -37.27
N ARG A 15 -67.89 5.16 -36.15
CA ARG A 15 -66.73 6.08 -36.09
C ARG A 15 -65.86 5.79 -37.33
N PRO A 16 -65.36 6.81 -38.05
CA PRO A 16 -64.44 6.56 -39.16
C PRO A 16 -63.28 5.74 -38.57
N ARG A 17 -63.12 4.51 -39.04
CA ARG A 17 -61.93 3.71 -38.75
C ARG A 17 -60.77 4.57 -39.23
N LYS A 18 -60.12 5.30 -38.31
CA LYS A 18 -58.84 5.93 -38.57
C LYS A 18 -58.00 4.79 -39.14
N LYS A 19 -57.68 4.88 -40.43
CA LYS A 19 -56.78 3.92 -41.07
C LYS A 19 -55.45 4.13 -40.35
N SER A 20 -55.22 3.40 -39.27
CA SER A 20 -53.94 3.35 -38.60
C SER A 20 -52.95 2.94 -39.67
N ASN A 21 -51.97 3.79 -39.94
CA ASN A 21 -50.99 3.54 -40.99
C ASN A 21 -50.08 2.40 -40.52
N LEU A 22 -50.58 1.15 -40.66
CA LEU A 22 -49.97 -0.06 -40.11
C LEU A 22 -48.52 -0.22 -40.61
N PHE A 23 -48.26 0.21 -41.85
CA PHE A 23 -46.92 0.25 -42.43
C PHE A 23 -45.98 1.24 -41.71
N GLY A 24 -46.47 2.45 -41.42
CA GLY A 24 -45.72 3.44 -40.63
C GLY A 24 -45.45 2.94 -39.20
N TRP A 25 -46.43 2.29 -38.58
CA TRP A 25 -46.27 1.66 -37.27
C TRP A 25 -45.31 0.48 -37.29
N SER A 26 -45.30 -0.36 -38.34
CA SER A 26 -44.33 -1.45 -38.45
C SER A 26 -42.90 -0.94 -38.62
N ILE A 27 -42.69 0.12 -39.40
CA ILE A 27 -41.36 0.76 -39.52
C ILE A 27 -40.94 1.34 -38.16
N ALA A 28 -41.84 2.03 -37.46
CA ALA A 28 -41.55 2.59 -36.15
C ALA A 28 -41.17 1.49 -35.13
N ILE A 29 -41.90 0.37 -35.11
CA ILE A 29 -41.59 -0.77 -34.24
C ILE A 29 -40.24 -1.39 -34.61
N LEU A 30 -39.92 -1.55 -35.90
CA LEU A 30 -38.64 -2.10 -36.34
C LEU A 30 -37.48 -1.18 -35.92
N LEU A 31 -37.62 0.14 -36.09
CA LEU A 31 -36.63 1.11 -35.63
C LEU A 31 -36.45 1.09 -34.11
N LEU A 32 -37.54 1.04 -33.34
CA LEU A 32 -37.49 0.95 -31.88
C LEU A 32 -36.83 -0.36 -31.42
N THR A 33 -37.12 -1.47 -32.11
CA THR A 33 -36.49 -2.76 -31.84
C THR A 33 -34.98 -2.70 -32.11
N GLY A 34 -34.58 -2.13 -33.25
CA GLY A 34 -33.16 -1.90 -33.58
C GLY A 34 -32.46 -1.01 -32.56
N LEU A 35 -33.12 0.07 -32.12
CA LEU A 35 -32.59 0.98 -31.09
C LEU A 35 -32.48 0.30 -29.73
N ALA A 36 -33.45 -0.54 -29.35
CA ALA A 36 -33.40 -1.32 -28.12
C ALA A 36 -32.23 -2.32 -28.14
N PHE A 37 -32.02 -3.04 -29.25
CA PHE A 37 -30.85 -3.91 -29.40
C PHE A 37 -29.54 -3.12 -29.38
N ALA A 38 -29.45 -1.99 -30.09
CA ALA A 38 -28.26 -1.14 -30.07
C ALA A 38 -27.95 -0.62 -28.66
N ALA A 39 -28.97 -0.20 -27.91
CA ALA A 39 -28.80 0.23 -26.52
C ALA A 39 -28.36 -0.91 -25.61
N TRP A 40 -28.91 -2.12 -25.79
CA TRP A 40 -28.55 -3.31 -25.03
C TRP A 40 -27.10 -3.75 -25.29
N LEU A 41 -26.68 -3.87 -26.56
CA LEU A 41 -25.29 -4.20 -26.92
C LEU A 41 -24.31 -3.09 -26.53
N GLY A 42 -24.71 -1.83 -26.73
CA GLY A 42 -23.93 -0.65 -26.34
C GLY A 42 -23.64 -0.61 -24.84
N SER A 43 -24.60 -1.05 -24.01
CA SER A 43 -24.40 -1.20 -22.58
C SER A 43 -23.28 -2.19 -22.26
N PHE A 44 -23.31 -3.41 -22.81
CA PHE A 44 -22.22 -4.38 -22.60
C PHE A 44 -20.86 -3.87 -23.07
N TYR A 45 -20.84 -3.15 -24.19
CA TYR A 45 -19.62 -2.56 -24.71
C TYR A 45 -19.03 -1.50 -23.76
N ILE A 46 -19.85 -0.55 -23.31
CA ILE A 46 -19.41 0.55 -22.45
C ILE A 46 -19.01 0.04 -21.07
N PHE A 47 -19.86 -0.77 -20.43
CA PHE A 47 -19.61 -1.26 -19.07
C PHE A 47 -18.60 -2.41 -19.03
N GLY A 48 -18.51 -3.22 -20.08
CA GLY A 48 -17.62 -4.37 -20.16
C GLY A 48 -16.17 -4.03 -20.49
N GLN A 49 -15.92 -2.87 -21.12
CA GLN A 49 -14.60 -2.49 -21.63
C GLN A 49 -14.16 -1.10 -21.16
N PRO A 50 -13.93 -0.90 -19.85
CA PRO A 50 -13.47 0.38 -19.32
C PRO A 50 -12.09 0.80 -19.83
N GLU A 51 -11.30 -0.12 -20.40
CA GLU A 51 -10.00 0.16 -21.02
C GLU A 51 -10.10 1.01 -22.30
N ARG A 52 -11.29 1.13 -22.90
CA ARG A 52 -11.49 1.95 -24.10
C ARG A 52 -11.67 3.44 -23.73
N PRO A 53 -11.07 4.39 -24.47
CA PRO A 53 -11.10 5.80 -24.08
C PRO A 53 -12.50 6.40 -23.95
N GLU A 54 -13.41 6.07 -24.88
CA GLU A 54 -14.78 6.58 -24.84
C GLU A 54 -15.60 5.93 -23.71
N SER A 55 -15.45 4.61 -23.51
CA SER A 55 -16.08 3.89 -22.41
C SER A 55 -15.63 4.44 -21.05
N TYR A 56 -14.33 4.63 -20.84
CA TYR A 56 -13.78 5.22 -19.62
C TYR A 56 -14.39 6.59 -19.32
N LYS A 57 -14.46 7.48 -20.32
CA LYS A 57 -15.04 8.82 -20.16
C LYS A 57 -16.50 8.77 -19.73
N ILE A 58 -17.30 7.88 -20.33
CA ILE A 58 -18.71 7.70 -19.98
C ILE A 58 -18.82 7.14 -18.55
N LEU A 59 -18.09 6.08 -18.23
CA LEU A 59 -18.13 5.44 -16.91
C LEU A 59 -17.66 6.37 -15.79
N LYS A 60 -16.64 7.18 -16.05
CA LYS A 60 -16.17 8.22 -15.12
C LYS A 60 -17.24 9.28 -14.88
N LYS A 61 -17.89 9.79 -15.94
CA LYS A 61 -19.00 10.76 -15.81
C LYS A 61 -20.20 10.18 -15.04
N LEU A 62 -20.43 8.88 -15.14
CA LEU A 62 -21.49 8.17 -14.41
C LEU A 62 -21.07 7.77 -12.98
N HIS A 63 -19.87 8.13 -12.53
CA HIS A 63 -19.29 7.73 -11.25
C HIS A 63 -19.33 6.20 -11.02
N LYS A 64 -19.09 5.43 -12.09
CA LYS A 64 -19.04 3.95 -12.08
C LYS A 64 -17.62 3.38 -12.06
N ILE A 65 -16.61 4.24 -12.12
CA ILE A 65 -15.21 3.88 -11.91
C ILE A 65 -14.78 4.52 -10.59
N ASP A 66 -14.31 3.68 -9.68
CA ASP A 66 -13.68 4.16 -8.44
C ASP A 66 -12.37 4.88 -8.77
N PRO A 67 -12.01 5.96 -8.06
CA PRO A 67 -10.68 6.54 -8.16
C PRO A 67 -9.61 5.49 -7.83
N THR A 68 -8.40 5.65 -8.37
CA THR A 68 -7.29 4.72 -8.11
C THR A 68 -7.00 4.63 -6.62
N LYS A 69 -6.90 3.40 -6.13
CA LYS A 69 -6.71 3.12 -4.70
C LYS A 69 -5.24 2.90 -4.40
N ARG A 70 -4.82 3.45 -3.27
CA ARG A 70 -3.57 3.05 -2.62
C ARG A 70 -3.80 1.71 -1.92
N PHE A 71 -2.89 0.77 -2.15
CA PHE A 71 -2.92 -0.53 -1.48
C PHE A 71 -1.93 -0.54 -0.33
N GLU A 72 -2.31 -1.23 0.75
CA GLU A 72 -1.38 -1.67 1.78
C GLU A 72 -0.74 -3.00 1.35
N LEU A 73 0.44 -3.30 1.87
CA LEU A 73 1.20 -4.49 1.47
C LEU A 73 0.43 -5.80 1.70
N THR A 74 -0.38 -5.87 2.76
CA THR A 74 -1.21 -7.03 3.13
C THR A 74 -2.58 -7.04 2.46
N ALA A 75 -3.07 -5.89 2.00
CA ALA A 75 -4.37 -5.73 1.35
C ALA A 75 -4.27 -5.66 -0.18
N ALA A 76 -3.06 -5.76 -0.72
CA ALA A 76 -2.83 -5.73 -2.15
C ALA A 76 -3.44 -6.94 -2.87
N PRO A 77 -3.78 -6.78 -4.16
CA PRO A 77 -4.32 -7.88 -4.96
C PRO A 77 -3.39 -9.09 -4.96
N ALA A 78 -3.97 -10.29 -4.95
CA ALA A 78 -3.20 -11.51 -5.11
C ALA A 78 -2.48 -11.47 -6.47
N GLY A 79 -1.17 -11.64 -6.43
CA GLY A 79 -0.35 -11.56 -7.63
C GLY A 79 0.83 -12.51 -7.62
N GLU A 80 1.42 -12.60 -8.80
CA GLU A 80 2.62 -13.37 -9.08
C GLU A 80 3.78 -12.43 -9.29
N PHE A 81 4.93 -12.78 -8.73
CA PHE A 81 6.14 -11.97 -8.83
C PHE A 81 7.02 -12.55 -9.93
N LEU A 82 7.26 -11.75 -10.96
CA LEU A 82 7.90 -12.18 -12.19
C LEU A 82 9.19 -11.41 -12.40
N THR A 83 10.25 -12.16 -12.68
CA THR A 83 11.54 -11.60 -13.09
C THR A 83 11.47 -11.11 -14.55
N SER A 84 12.40 -10.24 -14.94
CA SER A 84 12.50 -9.76 -16.32
C SER A 84 12.53 -10.90 -17.36
N LYS A 85 13.25 -11.99 -17.06
CA LYS A 85 13.29 -13.19 -17.92
C LYS A 85 11.91 -13.86 -18.07
N GLN A 86 11.17 -13.99 -16.98
CA GLN A 86 9.83 -14.59 -16.99
C GLN A 86 8.82 -13.71 -17.75
N LEU A 87 8.91 -12.39 -17.58
CA LEU A 87 8.07 -11.43 -18.30
C LEU A 87 8.36 -11.44 -19.80
N TYR A 88 9.65 -11.47 -20.17
CA TYR A 88 10.06 -11.60 -21.58
C TYR A 88 9.46 -12.86 -22.19
N ALA A 89 9.74 -14.04 -21.61
CA ALA A 89 9.25 -15.32 -22.10
C ALA A 89 7.73 -15.37 -22.24
N ARG A 90 7.01 -14.73 -21.31
CA ARG A 90 5.54 -14.66 -21.33
C ARG A 90 5.00 -13.84 -22.50
N TYR A 91 5.46 -12.61 -22.67
CA TYR A 91 4.87 -11.68 -23.64
C TYR A 91 5.44 -11.85 -25.06
N ILE A 92 6.67 -12.36 -25.19
CA ILE A 92 7.26 -12.64 -26.51
C ILE A 92 6.58 -13.84 -27.19
N ALA A 93 6.09 -14.80 -26.41
CA ALA A 93 5.42 -16.00 -26.93
C ALA A 93 4.00 -15.74 -27.45
N MET A 94 3.37 -14.63 -27.04
CA MET A 94 2.00 -14.30 -27.45
C MET A 94 1.95 -13.85 -28.92
N SER A 95 0.87 -14.18 -29.62
CA SER A 95 0.54 -13.51 -30.89
C SER A 95 0.10 -12.05 -30.65
N PRO A 96 0.11 -11.17 -31.68
CA PRO A 96 -0.32 -9.78 -31.51
C PRO A 96 -1.74 -9.64 -30.94
N THR A 97 -2.67 -10.50 -31.36
CA THR A 97 -4.07 -10.49 -30.88
C THR A 97 -4.20 -10.97 -29.43
N GLU A 98 -3.38 -11.94 -29.03
CA GLU A 98 -3.31 -12.40 -27.64
C GLU A 98 -2.70 -11.32 -26.74
N LEU A 99 -1.66 -10.63 -27.21
CA LEU A 99 -1.05 -9.52 -26.49
C LEU A 99 -2.03 -8.36 -26.31
N ASP A 100 -2.78 -8.00 -27.35
CA ASP A 100 -3.83 -6.96 -27.26
C ASP A 100 -4.91 -7.34 -26.24
N LYS A 101 -5.33 -8.61 -26.21
CA LYS A 101 -6.30 -9.11 -25.25
C LYS A 101 -5.73 -9.09 -23.83
N ALA A 102 -4.47 -9.48 -23.65
CA ALA A 102 -3.77 -9.43 -22.37
C ALA A 102 -3.66 -7.97 -21.89
N ASN A 103 -3.24 -7.04 -22.75
CA ASN A 103 -3.16 -5.61 -22.43
C ASN A 103 -4.52 -5.03 -22.05
N ALA A 104 -5.59 -5.36 -22.77
CA ALA A 104 -6.94 -4.94 -22.41
C ALA A 104 -7.33 -5.42 -21.00
N GLU A 105 -6.94 -6.64 -20.64
CA GLU A 105 -7.16 -7.19 -19.29
C GLU A 105 -6.31 -6.51 -18.22
N LEU A 106 -5.02 -6.28 -18.47
CA LEU A 106 -4.12 -5.56 -17.56
C LEU A 106 -4.62 -4.14 -17.26
N ILE A 107 -4.98 -3.39 -18.31
CA ILE A 107 -5.52 -2.02 -18.20
C ILE A 107 -6.86 -2.03 -17.46
N ARG A 108 -7.76 -2.96 -17.79
CA ARG A 108 -9.06 -3.10 -17.12
C ARG A 108 -8.89 -3.40 -15.64
N ASN A 109 -7.97 -4.29 -15.29
CA ASN A 109 -7.69 -4.66 -13.90
C ASN A 109 -7.20 -3.45 -13.12
N TYR A 110 -6.29 -2.66 -13.71
CA TYR A 110 -5.82 -1.41 -13.10
C TYR A 110 -6.97 -0.39 -12.90
N ILE A 111 -7.75 -0.09 -13.94
CA ILE A 111 -8.86 0.86 -13.87
C ILE A 111 -9.92 0.45 -12.83
N ARG A 112 -10.16 -0.85 -12.67
CA ARG A 112 -11.13 -1.39 -11.70
C ARG A 112 -10.54 -1.64 -10.33
N ASN A 113 -9.35 -1.10 -10.02
CA ASN A 113 -8.67 -1.30 -8.74
C ASN A 113 -8.57 -2.78 -8.36
N TYR A 114 -8.37 -3.65 -9.35
CA TYR A 114 -8.19 -5.09 -9.17
C TYR A 114 -9.34 -5.81 -8.42
N GLN A 115 -10.55 -5.24 -8.40
CA GLN A 115 -11.70 -5.84 -7.69
C GLN A 115 -12.25 -7.11 -8.36
N SER A 116 -11.91 -7.37 -9.62
CA SER A 116 -12.43 -8.50 -10.40
C SER A 116 -11.36 -9.09 -11.32
N VAL A 117 -10.15 -9.28 -10.78
CA VAL A 117 -9.04 -9.89 -11.50
C VAL A 117 -9.35 -11.35 -11.78
N ARG A 118 -9.15 -11.77 -13.02
CA ARG A 118 -9.14 -13.19 -13.38
C ARG A 118 -7.69 -13.66 -13.30
N GLY A 119 -7.39 -14.54 -12.34
CA GLY A 119 -6.02 -15.01 -12.11
C GLY A 119 -5.20 -14.10 -11.20
N LEU A 120 -3.89 -14.06 -11.42
CA LEU A 120 -2.93 -13.35 -10.58
C LEU A 120 -2.48 -12.05 -11.25
N VAL A 121 -2.32 -10.99 -10.47
CA VAL A 121 -1.73 -9.73 -10.94
C VAL A 121 -0.22 -9.92 -11.18
N PRO A 122 0.33 -9.59 -12.35
CA PRO A 122 1.77 -9.67 -12.60
C PRO A 122 2.49 -8.50 -11.93
N TYR A 123 3.29 -8.80 -10.90
CA TYR A 123 4.21 -7.86 -10.26
C TYR A 123 5.63 -8.06 -10.79
N ILE A 124 6.29 -6.99 -11.20
CA ILE A 124 7.67 -7.06 -11.67
C ILE A 124 8.66 -6.97 -10.51
N VAL A 125 9.67 -7.85 -10.51
CA VAL A 125 10.78 -7.85 -9.56
C VAL A 125 12.12 -7.94 -10.27
N GLY A 126 13.15 -7.37 -9.67
CA GLY A 126 14.51 -7.39 -10.22
C GLY A 126 15.22 -6.05 -10.09
N ARG A 127 16.34 -5.92 -10.80
CA ARG A 127 17.16 -4.71 -10.83
C ARG A 127 17.07 -4.06 -12.20
N PHE A 128 16.89 -2.74 -12.18
CA PHE A 128 16.71 -1.93 -13.37
C PHE A 128 17.58 -0.70 -13.29
N THR A 129 18.22 -0.31 -14.39
CA THR A 129 18.98 0.94 -14.47
C THR A 129 18.18 1.98 -15.22
N ILE A 130 18.05 3.19 -14.67
CA ILE A 130 17.38 4.30 -15.35
C ILE A 130 18.19 4.70 -16.59
N VAL A 131 17.55 4.59 -17.75
CA VAL A 131 18.07 5.05 -19.04
C VAL A 131 17.79 6.55 -19.17
N ALA A 132 16.52 6.93 -18.98
CA ALA A 132 16.11 8.34 -18.99
C ALA A 132 14.87 8.58 -18.13
N PRO A 133 14.89 9.61 -17.27
CA PRO A 133 13.70 10.15 -16.64
C PRO A 133 12.99 11.14 -17.57
N ARG A 134 11.65 11.21 -17.50
CA ARG A 134 10.84 12.23 -18.17
C ARG A 134 9.70 12.69 -17.26
N GLU A 135 9.37 13.98 -17.33
CA GLU A 135 8.17 14.53 -16.68
C GLU A 135 6.92 14.17 -17.47
N LEU A 136 5.88 13.76 -16.73
CA LEU A 136 4.55 13.51 -17.28
C LEU A 136 3.80 14.83 -17.44
N THR A 137 3.14 14.97 -18.57
CA THR A 137 2.38 16.16 -18.97
C THR A 137 0.88 15.87 -18.95
N PRO A 138 0.02 16.90 -18.97
CA PRO A 138 -1.43 16.69 -19.07
C PRO A 138 -1.88 15.94 -20.34
N ASN A 139 -1.04 15.87 -21.36
CA ASN A 139 -1.31 15.13 -22.60
C ASN A 139 -0.92 13.65 -22.51
N ASP A 140 -0.14 13.26 -21.50
CA ASP A 140 0.24 11.87 -21.26
C ASP A 140 -0.89 11.09 -20.61
N LEU A 141 -0.79 9.76 -20.64
CA LEU A 141 -1.82 8.86 -20.08
C LEU A 141 -1.99 9.08 -18.57
N PHE A 142 -0.88 9.34 -17.87
CA PHE A 142 -0.86 9.84 -16.50
C PHE A 142 -0.54 11.33 -16.56
N THR A 143 -1.38 12.16 -15.94
CA THR A 143 -1.34 13.62 -16.19
C THR A 143 -0.36 14.39 -15.30
N SER A 144 0.28 13.73 -14.34
CA SER A 144 1.26 14.33 -13.44
C SER A 144 2.22 13.29 -12.87
N GLY A 145 3.40 13.75 -12.45
CA GLY A 145 4.50 12.92 -11.94
C GLY A 145 5.66 12.79 -12.92
N MET A 146 6.45 11.73 -12.73
CA MET A 146 7.57 11.38 -13.61
C MET A 146 7.40 9.95 -14.12
N VAL A 147 8.03 9.64 -15.24
CA VAL A 147 8.23 8.27 -15.72
C VAL A 147 9.71 8.04 -15.97
N ALA A 148 10.24 6.91 -15.49
CA ALA A 148 11.60 6.51 -15.80
C ALA A 148 11.57 5.38 -16.83
N LEU A 149 12.19 5.61 -17.98
CA LEU A 149 12.59 4.53 -18.87
C LEU A 149 13.78 3.83 -18.24
N THR A 150 13.67 2.52 -18.07
CA THR A 150 14.68 1.70 -17.41
C THR A 150 15.01 0.47 -18.26
N ASN A 151 16.23 -0.05 -18.09
CA ASN A 151 16.68 -1.29 -18.69
C ASN A 151 16.91 -2.33 -17.60
N ALA A 152 16.42 -3.55 -17.80
CA ALA A 152 16.65 -4.64 -16.87
C ALA A 152 18.14 -5.03 -16.83
N VAL A 153 18.72 -5.07 -15.64
CA VAL A 153 20.15 -5.42 -15.44
C VAL A 153 20.39 -6.90 -15.78
N ASP A 154 19.46 -7.77 -15.40
CA ASP A 154 19.64 -9.22 -15.52
C ASP A 154 19.13 -9.77 -16.88
N HIS A 155 18.40 -8.97 -17.68
CA HIS A 155 17.84 -9.39 -18.97
C HIS A 155 17.58 -8.19 -19.91
N GLY A 156 18.61 -7.74 -20.64
CA GLY A 156 18.60 -6.50 -21.44
C GLY A 156 17.58 -6.41 -22.60
N GLU A 157 16.83 -7.48 -22.86
CA GLU A 157 15.70 -7.49 -23.81
C GLU A 157 14.40 -6.96 -23.18
N ILE A 158 14.41 -6.60 -21.89
CA ILE A 158 13.29 -5.98 -21.18
C ILE A 158 13.63 -4.52 -20.89
N LEU A 159 12.81 -3.64 -21.46
CA LEU A 159 12.71 -2.26 -21.03
C LEU A 159 11.47 -2.09 -20.15
N MET A 160 11.53 -1.15 -19.21
CA MET A 160 10.39 -0.83 -18.35
C MET A 160 10.23 0.68 -18.21
N GLU A 161 9.03 1.16 -18.47
CA GLU A 161 8.53 2.47 -18.07
C GLU A 161 7.98 2.34 -16.65
N HIS A 162 8.75 2.77 -15.65
CA HIS A 162 8.26 2.82 -14.28
C HIS A 162 7.66 4.19 -14.00
N VAL A 163 6.36 4.20 -13.69
CA VAL A 163 5.60 5.42 -13.45
C VAL A 163 5.72 5.83 -11.99
N TYR A 164 6.05 7.09 -11.74
CA TYR A 164 6.10 7.72 -10.43
C TYR A 164 5.06 8.85 -10.40
N PRO A 165 3.77 8.54 -10.20
CA PRO A 165 2.73 9.55 -10.13
C PRO A 165 2.85 10.33 -8.82
N SER A 166 2.75 11.66 -8.93
CA SER A 166 2.90 12.57 -7.79
C SER A 166 2.29 13.93 -8.11
N ASP A 167 2.10 14.75 -7.07
CA ASP A 167 1.70 16.15 -7.21
C ASP A 167 2.83 17.02 -7.82
N PRO A 168 2.49 18.08 -8.60
CA PRO A 168 3.47 19.00 -9.15
C PRO A 168 4.50 19.56 -8.15
N GLN A 169 4.15 19.67 -6.87
CA GLN A 169 5.07 20.12 -5.81
C GLN A 169 6.25 19.17 -5.58
N ALA A 170 6.10 17.88 -5.86
CA ALA A 170 7.17 16.88 -5.71
C ALA A 170 8.12 16.85 -6.93
N LEU A 171 7.72 17.39 -8.07
CA LEU A 171 8.47 17.29 -9.34
C LEU A 171 9.90 17.85 -9.28
N PRO A 172 10.20 19.01 -8.64
CA PRO A 172 11.56 19.53 -8.57
C PRO A 172 12.52 18.53 -7.88
N LEU A 173 12.08 17.94 -6.77
CA LEU A 173 12.87 16.94 -6.04
C LEU A 173 13.01 15.65 -6.85
N MET A 174 11.93 15.20 -7.50
CA MET A 174 11.97 13.99 -8.33
C MET A 174 12.92 14.13 -9.52
N LYS A 175 12.98 15.30 -10.17
CA LYS A 175 13.93 15.57 -11.26
C LYS A 175 15.39 15.51 -10.80
N GLN A 176 15.66 15.91 -9.55
CA GLN A 176 17.00 15.81 -8.96
C GLN A 176 17.34 14.38 -8.52
N THR A 177 16.33 13.56 -8.23
CA THR A 177 16.48 12.25 -7.62
C THR A 177 16.49 11.12 -8.66
N LEU A 178 15.57 11.17 -9.64
CA LEU A 178 15.48 10.21 -10.74
C LEU A 178 16.46 10.63 -11.83
N VAL A 179 17.71 10.17 -11.71
CA VAL A 179 18.78 10.49 -12.66
C VAL A 179 19.15 9.29 -13.51
N THR A 180 19.64 9.55 -14.73
CA THR A 180 20.19 8.52 -15.61
C THR A 180 21.34 7.77 -14.93
N GLY A 181 21.36 6.44 -15.08
CA GLY A 181 22.33 5.54 -14.47
C GLY A 181 21.97 5.05 -13.06
N LEU A 182 20.96 5.64 -12.41
CA LEU A 182 20.50 5.20 -11.09
C LEU A 182 19.89 3.79 -11.15
N GLU A 183 20.21 2.95 -10.16
CA GLU A 183 19.59 1.62 -10.04
C GLU A 183 18.28 1.70 -9.24
N VAL A 184 17.26 1.05 -9.77
CA VAL A 184 15.96 0.81 -9.14
C VAL A 184 15.88 -0.69 -8.85
N LYS A 185 15.76 -1.03 -7.57
CA LYS A 185 15.58 -2.42 -7.13
C LYS A 185 14.12 -2.62 -6.72
N LEU A 186 13.46 -3.59 -7.34
CA LEU A 186 12.08 -3.97 -7.04
C LEU A 186 12.07 -5.34 -6.36
N GLU A 187 11.69 -5.36 -5.09
CA GLU A 187 11.66 -6.56 -4.25
C GLU A 187 10.24 -7.02 -3.91
N ARG A 188 10.03 -8.33 -3.94
CA ARG A 188 8.74 -8.96 -3.57
C ARG A 188 8.21 -8.54 -2.20
N THR A 189 9.09 -8.25 -1.24
CA THR A 189 8.72 -7.94 0.15
C THR A 189 8.35 -6.50 0.38
N HIS A 190 8.74 -5.57 -0.49
CA HIS A 190 8.62 -4.13 -0.24
C HIS A 190 7.95 -3.36 -1.39
N ASP A 191 8.00 -3.91 -2.60
CA ASP A 191 7.55 -3.25 -3.82
C ASP A 191 6.44 -4.07 -4.49
N LEU A 192 5.33 -3.39 -4.77
CA LEU A 192 4.24 -3.95 -5.57
C LEU A 192 4.08 -3.10 -6.82
N SER A 193 4.99 -3.29 -7.77
CA SER A 193 4.94 -2.65 -9.09
C SER A 193 4.21 -3.56 -10.06
N ALA A 194 2.93 -3.26 -10.32
CA ALA A 194 2.09 -4.04 -11.22
C ALA A 194 2.40 -3.71 -12.68
N VAL A 195 2.55 -4.73 -13.52
CA VAL A 195 2.59 -4.56 -14.97
C VAL A 195 1.18 -4.26 -15.45
N ILE A 196 1.00 -3.11 -16.11
CA ILE A 196 -0.31 -2.66 -16.59
C ILE A 196 -0.40 -2.62 -18.12
N HIS A 197 0.74 -2.72 -18.80
CA HIS A 197 0.83 -2.77 -20.26
C HIS A 197 2.16 -3.43 -20.67
N ALA A 198 2.15 -4.13 -21.81
CA ALA A 198 3.33 -4.70 -22.44
C ALA A 198 3.28 -4.49 -23.97
N GLU A 199 4.40 -4.07 -24.55
CA GLU A 199 4.54 -3.84 -25.99
C GLU A 199 5.72 -4.60 -26.54
N ARG A 200 5.54 -5.15 -27.75
CA ARG A 200 6.64 -5.72 -28.51
C ARG A 200 7.25 -4.65 -29.40
N LEU A 201 8.53 -4.36 -29.16
CA LEU A 201 9.28 -3.41 -29.94
C LEU A 201 9.71 -4.02 -31.28
N SER A 202 9.99 -3.16 -32.25
CA SER A 202 10.44 -3.52 -33.60
C SER A 202 11.76 -4.31 -33.62
N ASP A 203 12.58 -4.16 -32.58
CA ASP A 203 13.86 -4.85 -32.38
C ASP A 203 13.73 -6.19 -31.62
N GLY A 204 12.51 -6.65 -31.35
CA GLY A 204 12.24 -7.93 -30.67
C GLY A 204 12.30 -7.87 -29.14
N ARG A 205 12.58 -6.69 -28.56
CA ARG A 205 12.50 -6.46 -27.11
C ARG A 205 11.07 -6.26 -26.65
N ILE A 206 10.85 -6.39 -25.34
CA ILE A 206 9.56 -6.11 -24.72
C ILE A 206 9.69 -4.84 -23.86
N LEU A 207 8.80 -3.88 -24.09
CA LEU A 207 8.63 -2.70 -23.26
C LEU A 207 7.44 -2.90 -22.33
N LEU A 208 7.68 -2.84 -21.03
CA LEU A 208 6.64 -2.94 -20.01
C LEU A 208 6.31 -1.57 -19.46
N THR A 209 5.04 -1.31 -19.13
CA THR A 209 4.68 -0.18 -18.27
C THR A 209 4.27 -0.70 -16.91
N ALA A 210 4.94 -0.22 -15.86
CA ALA A 210 4.78 -0.69 -14.49
C ALA A 210 4.37 0.44 -13.54
N MET A 211 3.33 0.18 -12.74
CA MET A 211 2.74 1.12 -11.79
C MET A 211 2.91 0.62 -10.34
N PRO A 212 3.51 1.41 -9.43
CA PRO A 212 3.56 1.07 -8.01
C PRO A 212 2.16 1.20 -7.40
N LEU A 213 1.66 0.14 -6.77
CA LEU A 213 0.33 0.12 -6.14
C LEU A 213 0.32 0.66 -4.70
N LEU A 214 1.49 0.71 -4.08
CA LEU A 214 1.64 1.13 -2.68
C LEU A 214 1.71 2.65 -2.53
N TYR A 215 2.03 3.36 -3.62
CA TYR A 215 2.26 4.81 -3.66
C TYR A 215 3.04 5.30 -2.42
N GLY A 216 4.17 4.65 -2.16
CA GLY A 216 5.01 4.96 -1.01
C GLY A 216 5.92 6.17 -1.24
N SER A 217 6.76 6.43 -0.26
CA SER A 217 7.81 7.42 -0.39
C SER A 217 9.09 6.77 -0.90
N TYR A 218 9.90 7.51 -1.67
CA TYR A 218 11.15 7.05 -2.23
C TYR A 218 12.28 7.99 -1.83
N THR A 219 13.43 7.41 -1.50
CA THR A 219 14.66 8.15 -1.19
C THR A 219 15.80 7.55 -1.99
N VAL A 220 16.77 8.38 -2.37
CA VAL A 220 18.05 7.90 -2.86
C VAL A 220 19.00 7.76 -1.68
N THR A 221 19.71 6.64 -1.64
CA THR A 221 20.68 6.26 -0.60
C THR A 221 21.71 7.36 -0.25
N ARG A 222 22.06 8.23 -1.20
CA ARG A 222 22.91 9.42 -0.99
C ARG A 222 22.28 10.70 -1.58
N GLY A 223 20.95 10.78 -1.61
CA GLY A 223 20.19 11.82 -2.32
C GLY A 223 19.76 13.02 -1.48
N PRO A 224 19.22 14.06 -2.14
CA PRO A 224 18.88 15.35 -1.51
C PRO A 224 17.59 15.33 -0.68
N GLY A 225 16.82 14.23 -0.68
CA GLY A 225 15.58 14.14 0.07
C GLY A 225 14.71 12.95 -0.31
N THR A 226 13.50 12.93 0.24
CA THR A 226 12.48 11.90 0.02
C THR A 226 11.27 12.52 -0.70
N PHE A 227 10.74 11.87 -1.72
CA PHE A 227 9.49 12.26 -2.38
C PHE A 227 8.42 11.19 -2.18
N SER A 228 7.15 11.58 -2.19
CA SER A 228 6.02 10.66 -2.02
C SER A 228 5.24 10.52 -3.32
N LEU A 229 4.75 9.31 -3.57
CA LEU A 229 3.84 9.06 -4.68
C LEU A 229 2.39 9.20 -4.25
N GLU A 230 1.53 9.53 -5.21
CA GLU A 230 0.08 9.56 -5.02
C GLU A 230 -0.63 8.80 -6.13
N PRO A 231 -1.75 8.12 -5.83
CA PRO A 231 -2.57 7.50 -6.87
C PRO A 231 -3.02 8.55 -7.90
N PRO A 232 -2.87 8.28 -9.20
CA PRO A 232 -3.29 9.23 -10.23
C PRO A 232 -4.82 9.33 -10.24
N LEU A 233 -5.34 10.52 -9.95
CA LEU A 233 -6.79 10.77 -9.88
C LEU A 233 -7.51 10.38 -11.16
N ASP A 234 -6.87 10.65 -12.31
CA ASP A 234 -7.45 10.51 -13.63
C ASP A 234 -6.46 9.91 -14.62
N LEU A 235 -7.02 9.18 -15.61
CA LEU A 235 -6.27 8.62 -16.73
C LEU A 235 -6.74 9.25 -18.04
N ASN A 236 -5.78 9.68 -18.86
CA ASN A 236 -6.03 10.13 -20.22
C ASN A 236 -5.77 8.97 -21.21
N LEU A 237 -6.71 8.03 -21.29
CA LEU A 237 -6.56 6.86 -22.18
C LEU A 237 -6.48 7.23 -23.68
N LYS A 238 -6.80 8.48 -24.07
CA LYS A 238 -6.63 8.95 -25.45
C LYS A 238 -5.16 9.19 -25.83
N ALA A 239 -4.29 9.40 -24.84
CA ALA A 239 -2.85 9.53 -25.07
C ALA A 239 -2.25 8.24 -25.66
N GLY A 240 -2.86 7.09 -25.34
CA GLY A 240 -2.40 5.78 -25.80
C GLY A 240 -1.21 5.27 -25.01
N TRP A 241 -0.69 4.14 -25.49
CA TRP A 241 0.52 3.47 -25.01
C TRP A 241 1.50 3.38 -26.18
N PRO A 242 2.81 3.34 -25.92
CA PRO A 242 3.52 3.45 -24.63
C PRO A 242 3.68 4.91 -24.15
N LEU A 243 4.26 5.14 -22.96
CA LEU A 243 4.49 6.49 -22.43
C LEU A 243 5.68 7.20 -23.08
N PHE A 244 6.66 6.45 -23.57
CA PHE A 244 7.77 6.91 -24.39
C PHE A 244 7.49 6.55 -25.83
N SER A 245 7.24 7.58 -26.66
CA SER A 245 7.17 7.38 -28.11
C SER A 245 8.47 6.76 -28.62
N GLU A 246 8.38 5.95 -29.68
CA GLU A 246 9.55 5.31 -30.29
C GLU A 246 10.73 6.27 -30.55
N PRO A 247 10.55 7.47 -31.15
CA PRO A 247 11.67 8.40 -31.34
C PRO A 247 12.24 8.91 -30.01
N ALA A 248 11.41 9.21 -29.01
CA ALA A 248 11.87 9.66 -27.70
C ALA A 248 12.65 8.57 -26.95
N ARG A 249 12.18 7.31 -27.05
CA ARG A 249 12.85 6.13 -26.49
C ARG A 249 14.23 5.92 -27.13
N LEU A 250 14.30 5.92 -28.45
CA LEU A 250 15.57 5.74 -29.17
C LEU A 250 16.57 6.86 -28.86
N ALA A 251 16.12 8.12 -28.80
CA ALA A 251 16.96 9.24 -28.41
C ALA A 251 17.51 9.09 -26.98
N ALA A 252 16.66 8.66 -26.04
CA ALA A 252 17.06 8.38 -24.66
C ALA A 252 18.11 7.26 -24.57
N GLU A 253 17.94 6.18 -25.32
CA GLU A 253 18.90 5.08 -25.36
C GLU A 253 20.24 5.49 -25.97
N THR A 254 20.24 6.28 -27.05
CA THR A 254 21.45 6.83 -27.65
C THR A 254 22.20 7.72 -26.67
N HIS A 255 21.49 8.66 -26.04
CA HIS A 255 22.08 9.54 -25.02
C HIS A 255 22.66 8.74 -23.84
N TYR A 256 21.97 7.69 -23.39
CA TYR A 256 22.47 6.80 -22.34
C TYR A 256 23.77 6.10 -22.76
N ARG A 257 23.85 5.60 -23.99
CA ARG A 257 25.07 4.96 -24.52
C ARG A 257 26.23 5.94 -24.59
N GLU A 258 25.99 7.16 -25.04
CA GLU A 258 27.03 8.21 -25.15
C GLU A 258 27.53 8.68 -23.78
N THR A 259 26.64 8.81 -22.79
CA THR A 259 26.99 9.38 -21.48
C THR A 259 27.44 8.36 -20.44
N VAL A 260 26.92 7.12 -20.48
CA VAL A 260 27.14 6.12 -19.43
C VAL A 260 27.96 4.91 -19.92
N ALA A 261 27.86 4.50 -21.19
CA ALA A 261 28.63 3.36 -21.70
C ALA A 261 30.16 3.54 -21.69
N PRO A 262 30.76 4.73 -21.98
CA PRO A 262 32.21 4.89 -21.93
C PRO A 262 32.79 4.72 -20.52
N ASN A 263 32.01 4.99 -19.47
CA ASN A 263 32.47 4.82 -18.08
C ASN A 263 32.48 3.37 -17.58
N ARG A 264 31.82 2.42 -18.28
CA ARG A 264 31.87 0.98 -17.94
C ARG A 264 33.04 0.24 -18.58
N GLN A 265 33.66 0.77 -19.63
CA GLN A 265 34.77 0.10 -20.33
C GLN A 265 36.10 0.16 -19.57
N ASN A 266 36.26 1.07 -18.60
CA ASN A 266 37.46 1.15 -17.77
C ASN A 266 37.54 0.12 -16.62
N THR A 267 36.57 -0.79 -16.48
CA THR A 267 36.57 -1.81 -15.40
C THR A 267 36.70 -3.26 -15.88
N VAL A 268 36.86 -3.51 -17.18
CA VAL A 268 37.05 -4.88 -17.68
C VAL A 268 38.55 -5.20 -17.79
N VAL A 269 39.14 -5.64 -16.68
CA VAL A 269 40.38 -6.42 -16.73
C VAL A 269 40.01 -7.79 -17.29
N ALA A 270 40.55 -8.13 -18.46
CA ALA A 270 40.29 -9.39 -19.15
C ALA A 270 40.77 -10.58 -18.29
N GLY A 271 39.90 -11.57 -18.03
CA GLY A 271 40.32 -12.90 -17.57
C GLY A 271 39.58 -13.54 -16.38
N LEU A 272 38.54 -12.93 -15.79
CA LEU A 272 37.81 -13.54 -14.67
C LEU A 272 36.34 -13.79 -15.03
N ALA A 273 35.85 -14.99 -14.68
CA ALA A 273 34.47 -15.45 -14.87
C ALA A 273 33.44 -14.40 -14.37
N PRO A 274 32.23 -14.35 -14.96
CA PRO A 274 31.25 -13.31 -14.66
C PRO A 274 30.86 -13.36 -13.18
N THR A 275 31.46 -12.47 -12.41
CA THR A 275 31.05 -12.18 -11.04
C THR A 275 29.81 -11.29 -11.12
N THR A 276 28.83 -11.56 -10.26
CA THR A 276 27.65 -10.70 -10.08
C THR A 276 28.08 -9.24 -10.00
N PRO A 277 27.46 -8.32 -10.76
CA PRO A 277 27.87 -6.92 -10.78
C PRO A 277 27.86 -6.35 -9.35
N PRO A 278 28.87 -5.54 -8.98
CA PRO A 278 28.96 -4.97 -7.64
C PRO A 278 27.69 -4.16 -7.31
N PRO A 279 27.28 -4.08 -6.03
CA PRO A 279 26.13 -3.29 -5.63
C PRO A 279 26.28 -1.85 -6.11
N ALA A 280 25.25 -1.28 -6.75
CA ALA A 280 25.28 0.12 -7.15
C ALA A 280 25.53 1.02 -5.93
N GLU A 281 26.48 1.95 -6.04
CA GLU A 281 26.83 2.89 -4.96
C GLU A 281 25.67 3.83 -4.59
N ASN A 282 24.72 4.02 -5.53
CA ASN A 282 23.51 4.80 -5.37
C ASN A 282 22.30 4.03 -5.94
N ALA A 283 21.32 3.72 -5.09
CA ALA A 283 20.05 3.13 -5.47
C ALA A 283 18.86 3.96 -4.96
N LEU A 284 17.76 3.93 -5.73
CA LEU A 284 16.46 4.42 -5.31
C LEU A 284 15.78 3.33 -4.46
N ILE A 285 15.40 3.67 -3.23
CA ILE A 285 14.79 2.75 -2.27
C ILE A 285 13.47 3.33 -1.77
N ARG A 286 12.44 2.49 -1.71
CA ARG A 286 11.18 2.86 -1.08
C ARG A 286 11.37 2.97 0.44
N VAL A 287 10.95 4.10 1.00
CA VAL A 287 10.86 4.34 2.44
C VAL A 287 9.39 4.40 2.83
N GLU A 288 9.04 3.67 3.89
CA GLU A 288 7.68 3.71 4.43
C GLU A 288 7.62 4.84 5.48
N PRO A 289 6.91 5.94 5.22
CA PRO A 289 6.74 6.98 6.23
C PRO A 289 5.91 6.43 7.40
N ALA A 290 6.32 6.74 8.63
CA ALA A 290 5.57 6.36 9.82
C ALA A 290 4.15 6.95 9.76
N GLN A 291 3.13 6.10 9.88
CA GLN A 291 1.73 6.52 9.83
C GLN A 291 1.43 7.48 11.00
N PRO A 292 0.94 8.71 10.76
CA PRO A 292 0.43 9.56 11.82
C PRO A 292 -0.84 8.94 12.41
N LEU A 293 -0.90 8.77 13.72
CA LEU A 293 -2.11 8.31 14.40
C LEU A 293 -3.14 9.44 14.41
N ASP A 294 -4.29 9.24 13.77
CA ASP A 294 -5.47 10.10 13.97
C ASP A 294 -5.90 10.03 15.44
N PRO A 295 -6.15 11.18 16.11
CA PRO A 295 -6.62 11.19 17.49
C PRO A 295 -8.04 10.65 17.56
N SER A 296 -8.19 9.35 17.84
CA SER A 296 -9.48 8.76 18.11
C SER A 296 -10.14 9.42 19.32
N LYS A 297 -11.34 9.91 19.06
CA LYS A 297 -12.34 10.48 19.95
C LYS A 297 -12.48 9.67 21.24
N VAL A 298 -12.08 10.27 22.36
CA VAL A 298 -12.22 9.70 23.72
C VAL A 298 -13.71 9.55 24.06
N PRO A 299 -14.20 8.38 24.53
CA PRO A 299 -15.53 8.28 25.11
C PRO A 299 -15.56 9.00 26.46
N ALA A 300 -16.50 9.92 26.64
CA ALA A 300 -16.70 10.62 27.91
C ALA A 300 -17.14 9.64 29.02
N PRO A 301 -16.66 9.79 30.27
CA PRO A 301 -17.07 8.96 31.39
C PRO A 301 -18.50 9.31 31.84
N SER A 302 -19.31 8.29 32.12
CA SER A 302 -20.67 8.44 32.68
C SER A 302 -20.62 8.85 34.15
N PRO A 303 -21.54 9.72 34.64
CA PRO A 303 -21.53 10.20 36.02
C PRO A 303 -22.11 9.19 37.01
N VAL A 304 -21.51 9.14 38.20
CA VAL A 304 -21.89 8.31 39.36
C VAL A 304 -23.03 8.99 40.14
N PRO A 305 -24.14 8.30 40.49
CA PRO A 305 -25.19 8.89 41.33
C PRO A 305 -24.87 8.81 42.83
N SER A 306 -25.14 9.91 43.54
CA SER A 306 -24.97 10.08 44.99
C SER A 306 -26.14 9.49 45.79
N ALA A 307 -25.84 9.00 47.00
CA ALA A 307 -26.72 8.23 47.89
C ALA A 307 -27.62 9.06 48.83
N LYS A 308 -28.70 8.42 49.34
CA LYS A 308 -29.28 8.51 50.73
C LYS A 308 -30.59 7.68 50.84
N PRO A 309 -31.09 7.30 52.05
CA PRO A 309 -30.50 6.49 53.13
C PRO A 309 -31.41 5.30 53.56
N SER A 310 -30.90 4.42 54.44
CA SER A 310 -31.48 3.14 54.96
C SER A 310 -32.61 3.31 56.00
N PRO A 311 -33.41 2.26 56.36
CA PRO A 311 -33.00 1.32 57.42
C PRO A 311 -33.41 -0.19 57.27
N THR A 312 -32.44 -1.09 57.52
CA THR A 312 -32.36 -2.31 58.40
C THR A 312 -33.60 -3.21 58.74
N PRO A 313 -33.44 -4.44 59.33
CA PRO A 313 -32.67 -5.64 58.92
C PRO A 313 -33.40 -7.01 59.21
N LYS A 314 -32.70 -8.14 58.95
CA LYS A 314 -32.97 -9.56 59.35
C LYS A 314 -33.92 -10.35 58.42
N GLY A 315 -33.66 -11.59 58.00
CA GLY A 315 -32.52 -12.49 58.22
C GLY A 315 -32.84 -13.90 57.69
N LYS A 316 -31.79 -14.59 57.22
CA LYS A 316 -31.52 -16.04 57.28
C LYS A 316 -32.38 -17.11 56.55
N LEU A 317 -31.63 -18.04 55.94
CA LEU A 317 -31.89 -19.45 55.55
C LEU A 317 -32.87 -19.72 54.39
N ALA A 318 -32.76 -20.75 53.55
CA ALA A 318 -31.72 -21.71 53.16
C ALA A 318 -32.32 -22.59 52.03
N LYS A 319 -31.42 -23.27 51.28
CA LYS A 319 -31.57 -24.60 50.63
C LYS A 319 -32.31 -24.75 49.28
N ASN A 320 -31.48 -25.13 48.31
CA ASN A 320 -31.55 -26.32 47.42
C ASN A 320 -32.83 -26.64 46.63
N LYS A 321 -32.71 -26.70 45.29
CA LYS A 321 -32.63 -27.96 44.49
C LYS A 321 -32.43 -27.69 42.98
N LYS A 322 -31.52 -28.48 42.37
CA LYS A 322 -31.34 -28.78 40.92
C LYS A 322 -32.37 -29.85 40.45
N PRO A 323 -32.43 -30.37 39.19
CA PRO A 323 -32.15 -29.81 37.84
C PRO A 323 -33.18 -30.21 36.72
N SER A 324 -33.14 -29.51 35.56
CA SER A 324 -33.41 -29.95 34.14
C SER A 324 -34.81 -30.50 33.71
N PRO A 325 -35.14 -30.68 32.40
CA PRO A 325 -34.57 -30.18 31.13
C PRO A 325 -35.62 -29.57 30.12
N THR A 326 -35.10 -29.13 28.97
CA THR A 326 -35.68 -28.58 27.71
C THR A 326 -36.82 -29.41 27.05
N PRO A 327 -37.58 -28.85 26.06
CA PRO A 327 -37.15 -28.95 24.64
C PRO A 327 -37.47 -27.74 23.73
N THR A 328 -36.62 -27.53 22.72
CA THR A 328 -36.79 -26.70 21.50
C THR A 328 -37.66 -27.45 20.46
N PRO A 329 -38.35 -26.81 19.47
CA PRO A 329 -37.74 -26.33 18.19
C PRO A 329 -38.34 -25.00 17.63
N SER A 330 -37.55 -24.04 17.11
CA SER A 330 -37.22 -23.76 15.68
C SER A 330 -38.26 -22.89 14.90
N PRO A 331 -37.96 -22.26 13.73
CA PRO A 331 -37.92 -20.79 13.59
C PRO A 331 -38.82 -20.22 12.46
N ALA A 332 -39.07 -18.90 12.45
CA ALA A 332 -39.63 -18.22 11.27
C ALA A 332 -39.14 -16.76 11.13
N ALA A 333 -38.90 -16.39 9.87
CA ALA A 333 -38.22 -15.22 9.32
C ALA A 333 -38.96 -13.87 9.54
N PRO A 334 -38.29 -12.71 9.33
CA PRO A 334 -38.83 -11.40 9.66
C PRO A 334 -39.76 -10.83 8.56
N VAL A 335 -40.82 -10.16 9.01
CA VAL A 335 -41.76 -9.41 8.19
C VAL A 335 -41.30 -7.96 8.02
N VAL A 336 -41.34 -7.50 6.77
CA VAL A 336 -41.21 -6.11 6.33
C VAL A 336 -42.43 -5.31 6.81
N THR A 337 -42.23 -4.11 7.35
CA THR A 337 -43.28 -3.08 7.30
C THR A 337 -42.67 -1.69 7.12
N GLN A 338 -43.13 -1.06 6.05
CA GLN A 338 -42.82 0.27 5.53
C GLN A 338 -44.04 1.16 5.82
N LYS A 339 -43.86 2.34 6.46
CA LYS A 339 -44.69 3.52 6.16
C LYS A 339 -44.10 4.83 6.71
N ASN A 340 -43.93 5.75 5.76
CA ASN A 340 -43.56 7.18 5.77
C ASN A 340 -44.79 8.06 6.20
N PRO A 341 -44.86 9.42 6.04
CA PRO A 341 -43.88 10.53 5.90
C PRO A 341 -44.29 11.85 6.66
N ALA A 342 -43.60 12.98 6.33
CA ALA A 342 -43.98 14.43 6.44
C ALA A 342 -43.35 15.22 7.62
N LEU A 343 -42.92 16.50 7.54
CA LEU A 343 -43.09 17.59 6.58
C LEU A 343 -41.97 18.68 6.76
N VAL A 344 -41.94 19.64 5.83
CA VAL A 344 -40.92 20.66 5.50
C VAL A 344 -41.12 22.02 6.22
N ALA A 345 -40.05 22.79 6.50
CA ALA A 345 -39.99 24.25 6.23
C ALA A 345 -38.58 24.89 6.40
N PRO A 346 -38.26 25.99 5.67
CA PRO A 346 -36.91 26.52 5.41
C PRO A 346 -36.63 27.90 6.05
N TRP A 347 -35.37 28.32 6.18
CA TRP A 347 -34.99 29.72 6.50
C TRP A 347 -33.83 30.23 5.64
N THR A 348 -33.94 31.50 5.22
CA THR A 348 -33.06 32.26 4.31
C THR A 348 -32.51 33.54 4.97
N GLY A 349 -31.19 33.80 4.82
CA GLY A 349 -30.51 35.12 4.74
C GLY A 349 -30.17 35.90 6.04
N PRO A 350 -29.36 37.00 5.97
CA PRO A 350 -27.95 37.10 5.53
C PRO A 350 -27.02 37.94 6.50
N ALA A 351 -25.71 38.00 6.19
CA ALA A 351 -24.75 39.14 6.34
C ALA A 351 -23.52 39.08 7.31
N LYS A 352 -22.35 39.33 6.66
CA LYS A 352 -21.10 40.05 7.02
C LYS A 352 -19.92 39.42 7.81
N PRO A 353 -18.66 39.75 7.40
CA PRO A 353 -17.41 39.14 7.88
C PRO A 353 -16.62 40.04 8.89
N PRO A 354 -15.55 39.53 9.52
CA PRO A 354 -14.46 40.39 9.97
C PRO A 354 -13.09 40.02 9.38
N THR A 355 -12.35 41.08 9.07
CA THR A 355 -10.99 41.25 8.54
C THR A 355 -9.90 41.12 9.65
N PRO A 356 -8.59 41.21 9.32
CA PRO A 356 -7.50 40.46 9.97
C PRO A 356 -6.85 41.18 11.16
N ILE A 357 -6.13 40.44 12.00
CA ILE A 357 -5.33 40.98 13.11
C ILE A 357 -3.84 40.77 12.82
N THR A 358 -3.12 41.90 12.77
CA THR A 358 -1.67 42.11 12.62
C THR A 358 -0.88 41.67 13.87
N PRO A 359 0.39 41.21 13.78
CA PRO A 359 1.22 40.83 14.92
C PRO A 359 2.12 41.98 15.42
N PRO A 360 2.54 41.96 16.70
CA PRO A 360 3.88 42.47 17.04
C PRO A 360 4.54 41.69 18.22
N PRO A 361 5.79 42.00 18.63
CA PRO A 361 7.05 41.87 17.89
C PRO A 361 8.13 41.08 18.68
N ILE A 362 9.28 40.85 18.04
CA ILE A 362 10.49 40.17 18.55
C ILE A 362 11.37 41.12 19.38
N ALA A 363 11.85 40.66 20.55
CA ALA A 363 13.09 41.06 21.25
C ALA A 363 13.30 40.03 22.39
N GLY A 364 14.46 39.51 22.79
CA GLY A 364 15.87 39.65 22.44
C GLY A 364 16.68 39.01 23.58
N ALA A 365 17.78 38.31 23.24
CA ALA A 365 18.93 37.91 24.09
C ALA A 365 18.81 36.81 25.19
N SER A 366 19.85 35.96 25.20
CA SER A 366 20.26 34.80 26.03
C SER A 366 20.94 35.22 27.36
N PRO A 367 21.60 34.36 28.20
CA PRO A 367 21.42 32.95 28.62
C PRO A 367 21.40 32.76 30.17
N ALA A 368 20.90 31.63 30.71
CA ALA A 368 21.39 31.00 31.96
C ALA A 368 20.68 29.67 32.31
N ALA A 369 21.45 28.62 32.62
CA ALA A 369 21.07 27.49 33.48
C ALA A 369 21.64 27.78 34.91
N PRO A 370 21.42 26.97 35.99
CA PRO A 370 20.74 25.66 36.11
C PRO A 370 19.81 25.51 37.35
N GLY A 371 19.01 24.43 37.40
CA GLY A 371 18.70 23.77 38.69
C GLY A 371 17.25 23.33 38.97
N ALA A 372 17.17 22.12 39.52
CA ALA A 372 16.11 21.51 40.35
C ALA A 372 14.90 20.82 39.66
N SER A 373 14.97 19.47 39.67
CA SER A 373 13.81 18.57 39.63
C SER A 373 12.94 18.71 40.88
N PRO A 374 11.65 18.35 40.79
CA PRO A 374 11.14 17.37 41.76
C PRO A 374 10.17 16.33 41.17
N GLY A 375 10.25 15.11 41.70
CA GLY A 375 9.07 14.28 41.96
C GLY A 375 8.77 13.18 40.95
N ALA A 376 9.46 12.03 41.06
CA ALA A 376 9.07 10.80 40.39
C ALA A 376 7.93 10.10 41.16
N THR A 377 6.78 9.94 40.49
CA THR A 377 5.79 8.89 40.79
C THR A 377 5.95 7.80 39.73
N PRO A 378 5.99 6.50 40.07
CA PRO A 378 6.16 5.45 39.09
C PRO A 378 4.86 5.22 38.32
N ASP A 379 4.73 5.84 37.14
CA ASP A 379 3.66 5.53 36.19
C ASP A 379 3.91 4.14 35.60
N ASN A 380 3.13 3.17 36.07
CA ASN A 380 3.12 1.80 35.58
C ASN A 380 2.28 1.67 34.27
N SER A 381 2.30 2.71 33.42
CA SER A 381 1.58 2.70 32.14
C SER A 381 2.33 1.86 31.11
N LEU A 382 1.66 0.83 30.59
CA LEU A 382 2.10 0.00 29.47
C LEU A 382 2.60 0.87 28.31
N ALA A 383 3.91 0.91 28.07
CA ALA A 383 4.45 1.49 26.84
C ALA A 383 4.24 0.45 25.75
N SER A 384 3.13 0.60 25.03
CA SER A 384 2.81 -0.26 23.90
C SER A 384 3.95 -0.28 22.88
N THR A 385 4.23 -1.52 22.48
CA THR A 385 4.92 -2.00 21.29
C THR A 385 4.55 -1.21 20.03
N ALA A 386 5.52 -1.07 19.12
CA ALA A 386 5.51 -0.32 17.86
C ALA A 386 5.85 1.18 17.96
N GLY A 387 7.16 1.48 18.02
CA GLY A 387 7.81 2.54 17.22
C GLY A 387 7.33 4.00 17.25
N GLY A 388 6.40 4.41 18.11
CA GLY A 388 5.86 5.79 18.14
C GLY A 388 5.74 6.43 19.53
N GLY A 389 6.14 5.73 20.58
CA GLY A 389 6.29 6.35 21.91
C GLY A 389 7.59 7.14 22.00
N VAL A 390 7.61 8.20 22.81
CA VAL A 390 8.85 8.88 23.24
C VAL A 390 9.88 7.80 23.58
N TRP A 391 10.99 7.76 22.86
CA TRP A 391 12.04 6.75 23.07
C TRP A 391 12.67 7.00 24.45
N ARG A 392 12.18 6.28 25.46
CA ARG A 392 12.65 6.43 26.83
C ARG A 392 13.89 5.58 27.05
N THR A 393 14.99 6.23 27.39
CA THR A 393 16.20 5.59 27.87
C THR A 393 16.26 5.64 29.40
N TYR A 394 16.85 4.63 30.02
CA TYR A 394 16.94 4.45 31.46
C TYR A 394 18.41 4.34 31.88
N PRO A 395 18.77 4.84 33.07
CA PRO A 395 20.04 4.50 33.68
C PRO A 395 20.16 2.97 33.90
N PRO A 396 21.39 2.42 33.95
CA PRO A 396 21.59 0.99 34.21
C PRO A 396 20.84 0.51 35.46
N GLY A 397 20.08 -0.57 35.33
CA GLY A 397 19.27 -1.15 36.41
C GLY A 397 18.02 -0.35 36.81
N LYS A 398 17.67 0.74 36.10
CA LYS A 398 16.47 1.56 36.34
C LYS A 398 15.39 1.40 35.27
N MET A 399 15.50 0.37 34.44
CA MET A 399 14.46 0.04 33.46
C MET A 399 13.19 -0.50 34.15
N PRO A 400 12.02 -0.41 33.48
CA PRO A 400 10.78 -0.99 33.97
C PRO A 400 10.90 -2.49 34.26
N VAL A 401 10.06 -3.00 35.16
CA VAL A 401 10.01 -4.43 35.46
C VAL A 401 9.57 -5.21 34.22
N GLY A 402 10.31 -6.27 33.90
CA GLY A 402 10.04 -7.16 32.78
C GLY A 402 10.87 -8.43 32.90
N ARG A 403 10.57 -9.43 32.06
CA ARG A 403 11.22 -10.73 32.10
C ARG A 403 12.55 -10.70 31.37
N LEU A 404 13.62 -11.06 32.06
CA LEU A 404 14.96 -11.14 31.48
C LEU A 404 15.22 -12.54 30.92
N ILE A 405 15.66 -12.62 29.67
CA ILE A 405 15.92 -13.89 28.97
C ILE A 405 17.30 -13.89 28.29
N GLN A 406 17.82 -15.09 28.03
CA GLN A 406 19.04 -15.32 27.24
C GLN A 406 18.70 -15.81 25.84
N THR A 407 19.72 -15.90 24.98
CA THR A 407 19.56 -16.39 23.60
C THR A 407 19.04 -17.82 23.50
N SER A 408 19.23 -18.65 24.53
CA SER A 408 18.67 -20.01 24.62
C SER A 408 17.15 -20.02 24.69
N ASP A 409 16.57 -18.99 25.28
CA ASP A 409 15.13 -18.94 25.62
C ASP A 409 14.31 -18.29 24.50
N LEU A 410 14.97 -17.90 23.40
CA LEU A 410 14.33 -17.24 22.26
C LEU A 410 13.36 -18.17 21.50
N ASN A 411 13.63 -19.48 21.49
CA ASN A 411 12.75 -20.46 20.84
C ASN A 411 11.35 -20.46 21.48
N ASP A 412 11.32 -20.47 22.80
CA ASP A 412 10.07 -20.41 23.58
C ASP A 412 9.29 -19.12 23.33
N LEU A 413 10.00 -18.04 23.01
CA LEU A 413 9.42 -16.74 22.74
C LEU A 413 8.90 -16.62 21.29
N VAL A 414 9.50 -17.34 20.35
CA VAL A 414 9.01 -17.45 18.96
C VAL A 414 7.62 -18.09 18.92
N ASP A 415 7.42 -19.18 19.68
CA ASP A 415 6.17 -19.93 19.63
C ASP A 415 5.04 -19.24 20.41
N ARG A 416 5.37 -18.54 21.51
CA ARG A 416 4.40 -17.87 22.37
C ARG A 416 4.11 -16.42 21.97
N GLY A 417 5.02 -15.78 21.23
CA GLY A 417 5.03 -14.34 21.02
C GLY A 417 5.26 -13.54 22.31
N LEU A 418 5.28 -12.22 22.21
CA LEU A 418 5.53 -11.34 23.37
C LEU A 418 4.31 -11.20 24.30
N ALA A 419 3.11 -11.56 23.85
CA ALA A 419 1.85 -11.57 24.64
C ALA A 419 1.57 -10.30 25.49
N GLY A 420 2.14 -9.15 25.11
CA GLY A 420 2.05 -7.89 25.88
C GLY A 420 3.01 -7.80 27.09
N GLU A 421 3.85 -8.80 27.31
CA GLU A 421 4.90 -8.81 28.34
C GLU A 421 6.14 -8.04 27.86
N ARG A 422 6.77 -7.28 28.77
CA ARG A 422 8.09 -6.69 28.51
C ARG A 422 9.15 -7.75 28.69
N VAL A 423 9.88 -8.03 27.63
CA VAL A 423 10.94 -9.02 27.64
C VAL A 423 12.28 -8.37 27.31
N TYR A 424 13.28 -8.65 28.13
CA TYR A 424 14.63 -8.10 28.02
C TYR A 424 15.61 -9.17 27.60
N LEU A 425 16.46 -8.88 26.62
CA LEU A 425 17.48 -9.78 26.11
C LEU A 425 18.84 -9.41 26.70
N ARG A 426 19.46 -10.38 27.39
CA ARG A 426 20.86 -10.33 27.82
C ARG A 426 21.70 -11.36 27.06
N GLY A 427 23.00 -11.12 27.01
CA GLY A 427 23.96 -12.00 26.35
C GLY A 427 25.18 -11.26 25.82
N GLN A 428 26.10 -12.01 25.24
CA GLN A 428 27.24 -11.45 24.53
C GLN A 428 27.00 -11.61 23.03
N PHE A 429 27.28 -10.55 22.28
CA PHE A 429 26.97 -10.48 20.86
C PHE A 429 28.14 -9.92 20.06
N VAL A 430 28.31 -10.38 18.83
CA VAL A 430 29.27 -9.81 17.88
C VAL A 430 28.50 -9.01 16.83
N VAL A 431 28.93 -7.78 16.58
CA VAL A 431 28.33 -6.90 15.59
C VAL A 431 28.74 -7.36 14.19
N ASN A 432 27.78 -7.79 13.39
CA ASN A 432 28.02 -8.23 12.02
C ASN A 432 27.91 -7.07 11.02
N PHE A 433 26.94 -6.17 11.24
CA PHE A 433 26.71 -4.97 10.43
C PHE A 433 26.27 -3.80 11.30
N THR A 434 26.61 -2.58 10.87
CA THR A 434 26.26 -1.33 11.53
C THR A 434 25.71 -0.36 10.49
N GLU A 435 24.60 0.28 10.81
CA GLU A 435 23.90 1.34 10.09
C GLU A 435 23.79 2.58 11.01
N PRO A 436 23.42 3.78 10.53
CA PRO A 436 23.45 5.01 11.34
C PRO A 436 22.71 4.92 12.68
N ASN A 437 21.57 4.24 12.75
CA ASN A 437 20.78 4.06 13.98
C ASN A 437 20.44 2.58 14.26
N ARG A 438 21.16 1.62 13.65
CA ARG A 438 20.83 0.19 13.74
C ARG A 438 22.09 -0.67 13.71
N ALA A 439 22.07 -1.81 14.39
CA ALA A 439 23.11 -2.81 14.26
C ALA A 439 22.53 -4.22 14.17
N VAL A 440 23.14 -5.06 13.34
CA VAL A 440 22.81 -6.48 13.25
C VAL A 440 23.86 -7.27 14.01
N LEU A 441 23.42 -7.97 15.05
CA LEU A 441 24.26 -8.74 15.93
C LEU A 441 24.02 -10.24 15.77
N ARG A 442 25.04 -11.03 16.12
CA ARG A 442 24.94 -12.48 16.29
C ARG A 442 25.33 -12.86 17.71
N PRO A 443 24.68 -13.86 18.33
CA PRO A 443 25.13 -14.41 19.61
C PRO A 443 26.60 -14.84 19.54
N ASN A 444 27.40 -14.37 20.49
CA ASN A 444 28.78 -14.82 20.64
C ASN A 444 28.76 -16.15 21.40
N LYS A 445 28.73 -17.28 20.66
CA LYS A 445 28.82 -18.60 21.27
C LYS A 445 30.28 -18.87 21.65
N GLY A 446 30.55 -18.97 22.95
CA GLY A 446 31.85 -19.39 23.45
C GLY A 446 32.23 -20.78 22.92
N LEU A 447 33.54 -21.02 22.83
CA LEU A 447 34.16 -22.22 22.24
C LEU A 447 33.60 -23.56 22.79
N THR A 448 33.00 -23.55 23.98
CA THR A 448 32.41 -24.72 24.66
C THR A 448 31.09 -25.21 24.04
N ASP A 449 30.31 -24.36 23.37
CA ASP A 449 29.02 -24.75 22.74
C ASP A 449 29.22 -25.30 21.31
N ALA A 450 30.37 -25.01 20.68
CA ALA A 450 30.71 -25.50 19.33
C ALA A 450 31.10 -26.98 19.30
N VAL A 451 31.52 -27.56 20.43
CA VAL A 451 32.02 -28.94 20.52
C VAL A 451 30.91 -29.94 20.84
N LEU A 452 29.81 -29.51 21.45
CA LEU A 452 28.71 -30.39 21.86
C LEU A 452 27.65 -30.63 20.78
N HIS A 453 27.68 -29.90 19.65
CA HIS A 453 26.77 -30.10 18.52
C HIS A 453 27.54 -30.12 17.18
N PRO A 454 28.27 -31.20 16.83
CA PRO A 454 29.03 -31.25 15.59
C PRO A 454 28.18 -31.63 14.35
N LEU A 455 26.95 -32.09 14.56
CA LEU A 455 26.06 -32.63 13.52
C LEU A 455 24.59 -32.29 13.86
N GLY A 456 24.05 -31.19 13.33
CA GLY A 456 22.61 -30.91 13.43
C GLY A 456 22.24 -29.44 13.32
N GLY A 457 21.38 -29.12 12.36
CA GLY A 457 20.79 -27.80 12.06
C GLY A 457 20.40 -26.95 13.28
N GLY A 458 21.35 -26.15 13.77
CA GLY A 458 21.09 -25.09 14.72
C GLY A 458 20.45 -23.89 14.02
N GLN A 459 19.24 -23.52 14.44
CA GLN A 459 18.54 -22.34 13.95
C GLN A 459 19.42 -21.10 14.13
N SER A 460 19.73 -20.42 13.01
CA SER A 460 20.59 -19.23 13.00
C SER A 460 19.83 -18.06 13.62
N VAL A 461 20.30 -17.51 14.73
CA VAL A 461 19.68 -16.35 15.39
C VAL A 461 20.34 -15.06 14.88
N ARG A 462 19.53 -14.12 14.40
CA ARG A 462 19.93 -12.77 14.00
C ARG A 462 19.22 -11.76 14.91
N ILE A 463 20.00 -10.88 15.54
CA ILE A 463 19.45 -9.85 16.42
C ILE A 463 19.60 -8.51 15.71
N VAL A 464 18.50 -7.80 15.52
CA VAL A 464 18.47 -6.47 14.91
C VAL A 464 18.18 -5.47 16.01
N VAL A 465 19.16 -4.62 16.31
CA VAL A 465 19.10 -3.60 17.38
C VAL A 465 18.85 -2.25 16.76
N ASP A 466 17.78 -1.57 17.18
CA ASP A 466 17.56 -0.16 16.89
C ASP A 466 18.10 0.73 18.03
N PHE A 467 18.76 1.83 17.68
CA PHE A 467 19.35 2.81 18.61
C PHE A 467 18.60 4.15 18.55
N PRO A 468 18.51 4.90 19.67
CA PRO A 468 17.92 6.22 19.67
C PRO A 468 18.74 7.22 18.85
N ALA A 469 18.08 8.28 18.37
CA ALA A 469 18.74 9.36 17.63
C ALA A 469 19.88 9.98 18.46
N GLY A 470 21.06 10.11 17.86
CA GLY A 470 22.26 10.64 18.51
C GLY A 470 23.12 9.59 19.23
N TYR A 471 22.68 8.33 19.29
CA TYR A 471 23.49 7.23 19.79
C TYR A 471 24.34 6.65 18.66
N THR A 472 25.65 6.51 18.88
CA THR A 472 26.56 5.88 17.92
C THR A 472 26.52 4.36 18.08
N PRO A 473 26.00 3.60 17.11
CA PRO A 473 25.94 2.15 17.22
C PRO A 473 27.35 1.53 17.30
N PRO A 474 27.52 0.38 17.97
CA PRO A 474 28.79 -0.32 18.04
C PRO A 474 29.38 -0.61 16.64
N ALA A 475 30.69 -0.45 16.50
CA ALA A 475 31.37 -0.68 15.24
C ALA A 475 31.27 -2.16 14.80
N ARG A 476 31.31 -2.39 13.48
CA ARG A 476 31.33 -3.73 12.92
C ARG A 476 32.51 -4.54 13.47
N GLY A 477 32.26 -5.78 13.87
CA GLY A 477 33.23 -6.67 14.50
C GLY A 477 33.40 -6.45 16.01
N ALA A 478 32.84 -5.40 16.59
CA ALA A 478 32.88 -5.19 18.03
C ALA A 478 32.07 -6.27 18.77
N THR A 479 32.53 -6.62 19.97
CA THR A 479 31.78 -7.49 20.88
C THR A 479 31.02 -6.63 21.89
N VAL A 480 29.72 -6.85 22.00
CA VAL A 480 28.80 -6.13 22.86
C VAL A 480 28.27 -7.09 23.92
N THR A 481 28.49 -6.76 25.19
CA THR A 481 27.97 -7.52 26.32
C THR A 481 26.77 -6.80 26.92
N ARG A 482 25.67 -7.53 27.10
CA ARG A 482 24.43 -7.07 27.72
C ARG A 482 24.16 -7.92 28.94
N ASP A 483 24.09 -7.27 30.10
CA ASP A 483 23.86 -7.91 31.39
C ASP A 483 22.45 -7.55 31.90
N GLU A 484 22.19 -7.85 33.18
CA GLU A 484 20.90 -7.58 33.82
C GLU A 484 20.66 -6.08 34.04
N ALA A 485 21.74 -5.28 34.14
CA ALA A 485 21.64 -3.84 34.32
C ALA A 485 21.47 -3.09 33.00
N ARG A 486 21.95 -3.66 31.89
CA ARG A 486 21.92 -3.05 30.54
C ARG A 486 21.46 -4.03 29.46
N PRO A 487 20.27 -4.65 29.55
CA PRO A 487 19.77 -5.51 28.48
C PRO A 487 19.18 -4.70 27.33
N TYR A 488 18.87 -5.40 26.22
CA TYR A 488 18.01 -4.85 25.18
C TYR A 488 16.54 -5.15 25.45
N GLU A 489 15.61 -4.30 25.05
CA GLU A 489 14.18 -4.63 25.09
C GLU A 489 13.77 -5.30 23.78
N ILE A 490 13.15 -6.47 23.86
CA ILE A 490 12.64 -7.20 22.69
C ILE A 490 11.34 -6.55 22.25
N THR A 491 11.31 -6.06 21.02
CA THR A 491 10.12 -5.44 20.42
C THR A 491 9.36 -6.44 19.56
N GLU A 492 10.06 -7.39 18.95
CA GLU A 492 9.46 -8.41 18.10
C GLU A 492 10.38 -9.63 17.92
N VAL A 493 9.79 -10.80 17.72
CA VAL A 493 10.52 -12.02 17.33
C VAL A 493 9.82 -12.68 16.15
N ARG A 494 10.56 -13.01 15.10
CA ARG A 494 10.02 -13.66 13.89
C ARG A 494 10.83 -14.90 13.53
N LYS A 495 10.13 -15.99 13.21
CA LYS A 495 10.72 -17.18 12.57
C LYS A 495 10.58 -17.07 11.06
N GLN A 496 11.69 -17.20 10.35
CA GLN A 496 11.70 -17.26 8.89
C GLN A 496 11.48 -18.71 8.42
N SER A 497 11.05 -18.86 7.16
CA SER A 497 10.75 -20.15 6.54
C SER A 497 11.96 -21.08 6.41
N ASP A 498 13.18 -20.51 6.48
CA ASP A 498 14.46 -21.21 6.48
C ASP A 498 14.92 -21.66 7.90
N GLY A 499 14.11 -21.38 8.93
CA GLY A 499 14.43 -21.68 10.32
C GLY A 499 15.33 -20.66 11.00
N GLN A 500 15.67 -19.53 10.36
CA GLN A 500 16.35 -18.41 11.02
C GLN A 500 15.38 -17.67 11.95
N ILE A 501 15.85 -17.33 13.16
CA ILE A 501 15.10 -16.51 14.11
C ILE A 501 15.64 -15.09 14.04
N ASN A 502 14.77 -14.15 13.65
CA ASN A 502 15.07 -12.72 13.70
C ASN A 502 14.45 -12.13 14.97
N VAL A 503 15.30 -11.58 15.84
CA VAL A 503 14.90 -10.89 17.06
C VAL A 503 15.10 -9.41 16.84
N PHE A 504 14.03 -8.63 16.89
CA PHE A 504 14.09 -7.18 16.88
C PHE A 504 14.11 -6.69 18.31
N VAL A 505 15.11 -5.87 18.61
CA VAL A 505 15.31 -5.30 19.92
C VAL A 505 15.63 -3.83 19.79
N ARG A 506 15.42 -3.07 20.86
CA ARG A 506 15.80 -1.66 20.93
C ARG A 506 16.75 -1.39 22.10
N GLU A 507 17.63 -0.43 21.89
CA GLU A 507 18.43 0.17 22.95
C GLU A 507 17.54 0.99 23.87
N ILE A 508 17.60 0.69 25.16
CA ILE A 508 16.83 1.39 26.19
C ILE A 508 17.74 2.02 27.26
N MET A 509 19.06 1.93 27.10
CA MET A 509 20.01 2.49 28.04
C MET A 509 20.49 3.89 27.62
N GLN A 510 20.79 4.72 28.61
CA GLN A 510 21.48 6.01 28.43
C GLN A 510 22.98 5.84 28.17
#